data_AF-A0A484ZJW3-F1
#
_entry.id   AF-A0A484ZJW3-F1
#
_cell.length_a   1.000
_cell.length_b   1.000
_cell.length_c   1.000
_cell.angle_alpha   90.00
_cell.angle_beta   90.00
_cell.angle_gamma   90.00
#
_symmetry.space_group_name_H-M   'P 1'
#
loop_
_entity.id
_entity.type
_entity.pdbx_description
1 polymer ?
#
loop_
_entity_poly.entity_id
_entity_poly.type
_entity_poly.pdbx_seq_one_letter_code
_entity_poly.pdbx_strand_id
1 'polypeptide(L)'
;MKHITQQHSKMSRYPSDDQRPCFRVFDNNIEYEGQKLTAGVWFFDIKPGESPTTHHLYICSPIHVEAVTCDLEERNFGRLLRFKNTLGIWHTWAMPMDLLAGSGDELRAILLSMGVGISLKQKNLLMNYLQQVTPKRRMRCALQIRLGR
;
A
#
# COMPACT_ATOMS: atom_id res chain seq x y z
N MET A 1 -24.49 -0.20 -36.36
CA MET A 1 -24.84 0.04 -34.95
C MET A 1 -23.74 -0.59 -34.10
N LYS A 2 -22.95 0.24 -33.39
CA LYS A 2 -21.72 -0.19 -32.70
C LYS A 2 -22.10 -0.83 -31.36
N HIS A 3 -21.84 -2.11 -31.19
CA HIS A 3 -21.90 -2.79 -29.90
C HIS A 3 -20.74 -2.32 -29.03
N ILE A 4 -21.06 -1.62 -27.94
CA ILE A 4 -20.13 -1.22 -26.90
C ILE A 4 -19.94 -2.43 -25.99
N THR A 5 -18.92 -3.23 -26.27
CA THR A 5 -18.45 -4.27 -25.35
C THR A 5 -17.75 -3.57 -24.19
N GLN A 6 -18.40 -3.57 -23.03
CA GLN A 6 -17.78 -3.17 -21.77
C GLN A 6 -16.64 -4.14 -21.45
N GLN A 7 -15.43 -3.78 -21.83
CA GLN A 7 -14.21 -4.43 -21.36
C GLN A 7 -14.03 -4.07 -19.89
N HIS A 8 -14.52 -4.95 -19.01
CA HIS A 8 -14.12 -4.96 -17.61
C HIS A 8 -12.66 -5.41 -17.58
N SER A 9 -11.73 -4.44 -17.66
CA SER A 9 -10.30 -4.69 -17.67
C SER A 9 -9.91 -5.36 -16.34
N LYS A 10 -9.68 -6.68 -16.40
CA LYS A 10 -8.91 -7.39 -15.39
C LYS A 10 -7.59 -6.65 -15.30
N MET A 11 -7.37 -5.83 -14.26
CA MET A 11 -6.05 -5.29 -13.99
C MET A 11 -5.10 -6.48 -13.92
N SER A 12 -4.21 -6.58 -14.88
CA SER A 12 -3.13 -7.56 -14.85
C SER A 12 -2.43 -7.43 -13.50
N ARG A 13 -2.09 -8.57 -12.88
CA ARG A 13 -1.31 -8.61 -11.61
C ARG A 13 0.02 -7.85 -11.78
N TYR A 14 0.46 -7.68 -13.01
CA TYR A 14 1.72 -7.05 -13.41
C TYR A 14 1.47 -5.75 -14.17
N PRO A 15 2.24 -4.68 -13.91
CA PRO A 15 2.09 -3.42 -14.60
C PRO A 15 2.75 -3.46 -15.99
N SER A 16 1.98 -3.16 -17.02
CA SER A 16 2.49 -2.81 -18.34
C SER A 16 3.32 -1.51 -18.29
N ASP A 17 4.14 -1.24 -19.30
CA ASP A 17 5.04 -0.08 -19.32
C ASP A 17 4.30 1.27 -19.22
N ASP A 18 3.10 1.37 -19.79
CA ASP A 18 2.22 2.55 -19.70
C ASP A 18 1.70 2.82 -18.28
N GLN A 19 1.77 1.82 -17.39
CA GLN A 19 1.33 1.94 -16.01
C GLN A 19 2.46 2.34 -15.06
N ARG A 20 3.68 2.53 -15.56
CA ARG A 20 4.86 2.87 -14.74
C ARG A 20 5.06 4.40 -14.75
N PRO A 21 5.42 5.03 -13.62
CA PRO A 21 5.70 4.41 -12.33
C PRO A 21 4.44 4.01 -11.54
N CYS A 22 4.46 2.84 -10.91
CA CYS A 22 3.37 2.45 -10.01
C CYS A 22 3.77 1.52 -8.87
N PHE A 23 2.94 1.51 -7.83
CA PHE A 23 3.04 0.57 -6.73
C PHE A 23 2.15 -0.66 -6.96
N ARG A 24 2.64 -1.84 -6.56
CA ARG A 24 1.89 -3.10 -6.55
C ARG A 24 2.17 -3.86 -5.26
N VAL A 25 1.17 -4.58 -4.77
CA VAL A 25 1.26 -5.41 -3.57
C VAL A 25 1.05 -6.86 -3.96
N PHE A 26 1.95 -7.73 -3.51
CA PHE A 26 1.87 -9.17 -3.72
C PHE A 26 1.81 -9.91 -2.39
N ASP A 27 0.74 -10.68 -2.17
CA ASP A 27 0.56 -11.46 -0.93
C ASP A 27 1.44 -12.70 -0.86
N ASN A 28 1.87 -13.20 -2.01
CA ASN A 28 2.68 -14.40 -2.19
C ASN A 28 3.89 -14.07 -3.08
N ASN A 29 4.93 -14.90 -3.01
CA ASN A 29 6.05 -14.83 -3.92
C ASN A 29 5.56 -15.10 -5.35
N ILE A 30 6.08 -14.34 -6.30
CA ILE A 30 5.74 -14.44 -7.72
C ILE A 30 7.00 -14.52 -8.56
N GLU A 31 6.86 -15.03 -9.78
CA GLU A 31 7.86 -14.93 -10.82
C GLU A 31 7.39 -13.88 -11.84
N TYR A 32 8.28 -12.95 -12.18
CA TYR A 32 8.01 -11.84 -13.10
C TYR A 32 9.25 -11.56 -13.95
N GLU A 33 9.10 -11.61 -15.28
CA GLU A 33 10.21 -11.40 -16.24
C GLU A 33 11.47 -12.26 -15.92
N GLY A 34 11.27 -13.50 -15.47
CA GLY A 34 12.34 -14.43 -15.07
C GLY A 34 13.00 -14.13 -13.71
N GLN A 35 12.51 -13.13 -12.99
CA GLN A 35 12.95 -12.79 -11.64
C GLN A 35 11.93 -13.24 -10.59
N LYS A 36 12.41 -13.77 -9.46
CA LYS A 36 11.57 -14.12 -8.31
C LYS A 36 11.38 -12.89 -7.42
N LEU A 37 10.17 -12.35 -7.39
CA LEU A 37 9.79 -11.28 -6.47
C LEU A 37 9.16 -11.89 -5.22
N THR A 38 9.63 -11.45 -4.06
CA THR A 38 9.07 -11.85 -2.77
C THR A 38 7.72 -11.18 -2.52
N ALA A 39 6.89 -11.79 -1.67
CA ALA A 39 5.66 -11.19 -1.18
C ALA A 39 5.97 -9.83 -0.51
N GLY A 40 5.29 -8.78 -0.95
CA GLY A 40 5.58 -7.42 -0.50
C GLY A 40 4.96 -6.33 -1.34
N VAL A 41 5.21 -5.09 -0.91
CA VAL A 41 4.96 -3.88 -1.69
C VAL A 41 6.19 -3.62 -2.56
N TRP A 42 5.95 -3.48 -3.85
CA TRP A 42 6.95 -3.21 -4.87
C TRP A 42 6.62 -1.92 -5.62
N PHE A 43 7.66 -1.17 -5.95
CA PHE A 43 7.57 -0.01 -6.85
C PHE A 43 8.20 -0.36 -8.19
N PHE A 44 7.40 -0.24 -9.25
CA PHE A 44 7.79 -0.47 -10.63
C PHE A 44 8.04 0.89 -11.27
N ASP A 45 9.25 1.11 -11.76
CA ASP A 45 9.70 2.37 -12.34
C ASP A 45 10.45 2.13 -13.65
N ILE A 46 10.53 3.16 -14.47
CA ILE A 46 11.35 3.20 -15.68
C ILE A 46 12.36 4.32 -15.49
N LYS A 47 13.64 3.97 -15.44
CA LYS A 47 14.68 5.01 -15.41
C LYS A 47 14.85 5.58 -16.81
N PRO A 48 14.64 6.89 -17.01
CA PRO A 48 14.90 7.52 -18.29
C PRO A 48 16.42 7.55 -18.54
N GLY A 49 16.82 7.26 -19.77
CA GLY A 49 18.21 7.22 -20.23
C GLY A 49 18.26 6.93 -21.73
N GLU A 50 19.46 6.86 -22.31
CA GLU A 50 19.67 6.50 -23.73
C GLU A 50 19.08 5.13 -24.08
N SER A 51 18.98 4.24 -23.08
CA SER A 51 18.21 3.00 -23.14
C SER A 51 17.37 2.90 -21.86
N PRO A 52 16.05 3.16 -21.92
CA PRO A 52 15.19 3.09 -20.75
C PRO A 52 15.25 1.69 -20.11
N THR A 53 15.61 1.62 -18.83
CA THR A 53 15.68 0.36 -18.09
C THR A 53 14.55 0.27 -17.07
N THR A 54 13.92 -0.90 -17.03
CA THR A 54 12.89 -1.24 -16.06
C THR A 54 13.53 -1.58 -14.72
N HIS A 55 12.98 -1.01 -13.64
CA HIS A 55 13.46 -1.28 -12.28
C HIS A 55 12.30 -1.64 -11.36
N HIS A 56 12.53 -2.62 -10.49
CA HIS A 56 11.58 -3.07 -9.47
C HIS A 56 12.24 -2.94 -8.10
N LEU A 57 11.66 -2.12 -7.24
CA LEU A 57 12.19 -1.83 -5.92
C LEU A 57 11.27 -2.43 -4.85
N TYR A 58 11.81 -3.36 -4.06
CA TYR A 58 11.14 -3.89 -2.88
C TYR A 58 11.11 -2.82 -1.77
N ILE A 59 9.94 -2.58 -1.20
CA ILE A 59 9.73 -1.57 -0.15
C ILE A 59 9.57 -2.25 1.22
N CYS A 60 8.57 -3.11 1.35
CA CYS A 60 8.22 -3.76 2.61
C CYS A 60 7.39 -5.04 2.39
N SER A 61 7.15 -5.77 3.47
CA SER A 61 6.18 -6.86 3.55
C SER A 61 4.80 -6.42 3.05
N PRO A 62 3.89 -7.32 2.66
CA PRO A 62 2.63 -6.92 2.03
C PRO A 62 1.78 -6.09 2.99
N ILE A 63 1.57 -4.82 2.62
CA ILE A 63 0.67 -3.88 3.28
C ILE A 63 -0.37 -3.45 2.26
N HIS A 64 -1.65 -3.54 2.64
CA HIS A 64 -2.79 -3.04 1.88
C HIS A 64 -3.41 -1.86 2.62
N VAL A 65 -3.75 -0.81 1.88
CA VAL A 65 -4.53 0.32 2.41
C VAL A 65 -6.00 0.05 2.12
N GLU A 66 -6.74 -0.41 3.12
CA GLU A 66 -8.13 -0.87 2.98
C GLU A 66 -9.13 0.29 3.00
N ALA A 67 -8.86 1.32 3.82
CA ALA A 67 -9.77 2.46 3.97
C ALA A 67 -9.06 3.73 4.45
N VAL A 68 -9.68 4.89 4.20
CA VAL A 68 -9.42 6.10 4.98
C VAL A 68 -10.28 6.04 6.24
N THR A 69 -9.68 6.28 7.39
CA THR A 69 -10.41 6.47 8.66
C THR A 69 -10.50 7.95 8.97
N CYS A 70 -11.64 8.43 9.44
CA CYS A 70 -11.76 9.74 10.05
C CYS A 70 -12.57 9.68 11.35
N ASP A 71 -12.30 10.61 12.25
CA ASP A 71 -13.15 10.85 13.42
C ASP A 71 -14.50 11.48 13.03
N LEU A 72 -15.39 11.61 14.02
CA LEU A 72 -16.74 12.13 13.83
C LEU A 72 -16.76 13.61 13.40
N GLU A 73 -15.73 14.37 13.78
CA GLU A 73 -15.60 15.79 13.47
C GLU A 73 -14.83 16.03 12.15
N GLU A 74 -14.39 14.98 11.47
CA GLU A 74 -13.55 15.03 10.26
C GLU A 74 -12.26 15.84 10.43
N ARG A 75 -11.71 15.86 11.65
CA ARG A 75 -10.49 16.58 12.03
C ARG A 75 -9.27 15.67 12.02
N ASN A 76 -9.44 14.41 12.42
CA ASN A 76 -8.35 13.45 12.51
C ASN A 76 -8.49 12.38 11.43
N PHE A 77 -7.55 12.37 10.48
CA PHE A 77 -7.51 11.38 9.41
C PHE A 77 -6.48 10.29 9.70
N GLY A 78 -6.79 9.08 9.25
CA GLY A 78 -5.92 7.93 9.28
C GLY A 78 -6.09 7.05 8.04
N ARG A 79 -5.30 5.98 7.99
CA ARG A 79 -5.40 4.92 6.99
C ARG A 79 -5.54 3.59 7.70
N LEU A 80 -6.55 2.82 7.34
CA LEU A 80 -6.67 1.44 7.77
C LEU A 80 -5.72 0.58 6.94
N LEU A 81 -4.63 0.16 7.56
CA LEU A 81 -3.64 -0.73 6.96
C LEU A 81 -3.97 -2.17 7.33
N ARG A 82 -3.84 -3.07 6.34
CA ARG A 82 -3.90 -4.51 6.55
C ARG A 82 -2.59 -5.11 6.07
N PHE A 83 -1.87 -5.78 6.95
CA PHE A 83 -0.55 -6.33 6.63
C PHE A 83 -0.33 -7.69 7.27
N LYS A 84 0.67 -8.42 6.77
CA LYS A 84 1.07 -9.71 7.29
C LYS A 84 2.35 -9.56 8.11
N ASN A 85 2.34 -10.00 9.37
CA ASN A 85 3.54 -9.97 10.20
C ASN A 85 4.52 -11.09 9.82
N THR A 86 5.70 -11.11 10.46
CA THR A 86 6.73 -12.16 10.26
C THR A 86 6.24 -13.58 10.54
N LEU A 87 5.23 -13.75 11.41
CA LEU A 87 4.60 -15.03 11.72
C LEU A 87 3.54 -15.46 10.68
N GLY A 88 3.29 -14.62 9.69
CA GLY A 88 2.33 -14.90 8.63
C GLY A 88 0.87 -14.60 9.00
N ILE A 89 0.63 -13.91 10.11
CA ILE A 89 -0.71 -13.55 10.60
C ILE A 89 -1.09 -12.18 10.01
N TRP A 90 -2.33 -12.09 9.53
CA TRP A 90 -2.90 -10.83 9.06
C TRP A 90 -3.33 -9.96 10.24
N HIS A 91 -2.84 -8.72 10.24
CA HIS A 91 -3.21 -7.69 11.19
C HIS A 91 -3.84 -6.51 10.48
N THR A 92 -4.74 -5.84 11.18
CA THR A 92 -5.37 -4.61 10.73
C THR A 92 -5.08 -3.53 11.74
N TRP A 93 -4.53 -2.40 11.28
CA TRP A 93 -4.14 -1.29 12.14
C TRP A 93 -4.56 0.04 11.51
N ALA A 94 -5.20 0.90 12.31
CA ALA A 94 -5.51 2.27 11.90
C ALA A 94 -4.27 3.14 12.13
N MET A 95 -3.55 3.44 11.04
CA MET A 95 -2.39 4.33 11.03
C MET A 95 -2.85 5.79 11.08
N PRO A 96 -2.49 6.57 12.10
CA PRO A 96 -2.71 8.01 12.12
C PRO A 96 -1.93 8.70 10.99
N MET A 97 -2.55 9.67 10.31
CA MET A 97 -1.84 10.44 9.28
C MET A 97 -0.72 11.32 9.87
N ASP A 98 -0.79 11.67 11.15
CA ASP A 98 0.24 12.46 11.85
C ASP A 98 1.61 11.76 11.84
N LEU A 99 1.65 10.43 11.77
CA LEU A 99 2.89 9.67 11.65
C LEU A 99 3.59 9.85 10.30
N LEU A 100 2.88 10.38 9.31
CA LEU A 100 3.47 10.79 8.02
C LEU A 100 4.06 12.20 8.08
N ALA A 101 3.85 12.95 9.18
CA ALA A 101 4.51 14.23 9.38
C ALA A 101 6.00 14.00 9.70
N GLY A 102 6.89 14.58 8.90
CA GLY A 102 8.34 14.50 9.11
C GLY A 102 9.03 13.33 8.39
N SER A 103 9.99 12.67 9.06
CA SER A 103 10.91 11.68 8.47
C SER A 103 10.35 10.25 8.36
N GLY A 104 9.20 9.97 8.99
CA GLY A 104 8.58 8.65 9.03
C GLY A 104 9.33 7.62 9.89
N ASP A 105 10.24 8.06 10.76
CA ASP A 105 11.00 7.16 11.65
C ASP A 105 10.09 6.47 12.67
N GLU A 106 9.14 7.21 13.24
CA GLU A 106 8.15 6.70 14.20
C GLU A 106 7.23 5.65 13.57
N LEU A 107 6.69 5.93 12.38
CA LEU A 107 5.89 4.98 11.62
C LEU A 107 6.65 3.66 11.40
N ARG A 108 7.92 3.75 11.00
CA ARG A 108 8.76 2.56 10.76
C ARG A 108 9.03 1.79 12.05
N ALA A 109 9.29 2.48 13.16
CA ALA A 109 9.48 1.83 14.46
C ALA A 109 8.25 1.01 14.88
N ILE A 110 7.04 1.57 14.71
CA ILE A 110 5.78 0.88 15.00
C ILE A 110 5.56 -0.31 14.07
N LEU A 111 5.77 -0.15 12.76
CA LEU A 111 5.61 -1.26 11.81
C LEU A 111 6.62 -2.39 12.07
N LEU A 112 7.88 -2.05 12.38
CA LEU A 112 8.90 -3.04 12.76
C LEU A 112 8.53 -3.76 14.06
N SER A 113 7.99 -3.06 15.06
CA SER A 113 7.56 -3.69 16.32
C SER A 113 6.36 -4.64 16.13
N MET A 114 5.50 -4.35 15.15
CA MET A 114 4.41 -5.24 14.72
C MET A 114 4.88 -6.41 13.83
N GLY A 115 6.17 -6.48 13.50
CA GLY A 115 6.76 -7.55 12.71
C GLY A 115 6.61 -7.37 11.19
N VAL A 116 6.52 -6.13 10.71
CA VAL A 116 6.56 -5.82 9.27
C VAL A 116 8.01 -5.68 8.83
N GLY A 117 8.44 -6.43 7.81
CA GLY A 117 9.76 -6.27 7.21
C GLY A 117 9.81 -5.03 6.32
N ILE A 118 10.75 -4.11 6.56
CA ILE A 118 10.89 -2.87 5.79
C ILE A 118 12.30 -2.77 5.23
N SER A 119 12.42 -2.44 3.95
CA SER A 119 13.71 -2.16 3.33
C SER A 119 14.23 -0.78 3.75
N LEU A 120 15.45 -0.75 4.30
CA LEU A 120 16.10 0.50 4.76
C LEU A 120 16.40 1.47 3.61
N LYS A 121 16.64 0.95 2.40
CA LYS A 121 17.03 1.76 1.23
C LYS A 121 15.85 2.52 0.62
N GLN A 122 14.61 2.05 0.82
CA GLN A 122 13.40 2.57 0.16
C GLN A 122 12.43 3.24 1.14
N LYS A 123 12.92 3.79 2.27
CA LYS A 123 12.05 4.41 3.29
C LYS A 123 11.13 5.52 2.76
N ASN A 124 11.61 6.35 1.83
CA ASN A 124 10.82 7.44 1.26
C ASN A 124 9.70 6.90 0.34
N LEU A 125 9.95 5.78 -0.34
CA LEU A 125 8.94 5.15 -1.19
C LEU A 125 7.79 4.55 -0.37
N LEU A 126 8.04 4.09 0.85
CA LEU A 126 6.97 3.65 1.76
C LEU A 126 6.02 4.79 2.10
N MET A 127 6.55 5.97 2.44
CA MET A 127 5.74 7.15 2.73
C MET A 127 4.94 7.58 1.50
N ASN A 128 5.59 7.62 0.34
CA ASN A 128 4.93 7.93 -0.93
C ASN A 128 3.82 6.93 -1.26
N TYR A 129 4.05 5.63 -1.05
CA TYR A 129 3.05 4.58 -1.23
C TYR A 129 1.81 4.85 -0.37
N LEU A 130 1.98 5.08 0.93
CA LEU A 130 0.88 5.30 1.87
C LEU A 130 0.08 6.58 1.57
N GLN A 131 0.73 7.61 1.01
CA GLN A 131 0.09 8.86 0.63
C GLN A 131 -0.62 8.77 -0.73
N GLN A 132 -0.01 8.14 -1.74
CA GLN A 132 -0.56 8.05 -3.09
C GLN A 132 -1.73 7.08 -3.19
N VAL A 133 -1.74 6.02 -2.39
CA VAL A 133 -2.85 5.07 -2.40
C VAL A 133 -4.09 5.77 -1.86
N THR A 134 -5.03 6.03 -2.76
CA THR A 134 -6.35 6.58 -2.44
C THR A 134 -7.31 5.41 -2.31
N PRO A 135 -7.66 4.95 -1.09
CA PRO A 135 -8.56 3.83 -0.93
C PRO A 135 -9.98 4.24 -1.34
N LYS A 136 -10.70 3.34 -2.00
CA LYS A 136 -12.09 3.58 -2.45
C LYS A 136 -13.09 3.65 -1.29
N ARG A 137 -12.72 3.10 -0.13
CA ARG A 137 -13.59 2.97 1.04
C ARG A 137 -13.24 4.02 2.10
N ARG A 138 -14.26 4.75 2.58
CA ARG A 138 -14.17 5.67 3.72
C ARG A 138 -14.88 5.05 4.92
N MET A 139 -14.20 4.98 6.05
CA MET A 139 -14.75 4.47 7.32
C MET A 139 -14.80 5.64 8.30
N ARG A 140 -16.01 5.98 8.76
CA ARG A 140 -16.21 6.91 9.88
C ARG A 140 -16.19 6.09 11.17
N CYS A 141 -15.44 6.54 12.17
CA CYS A 141 -15.55 5.98 13.52
C CYS A 141 -16.95 6.29 14.07
N ALA A 142 -17.87 5.34 14.02
CA ALA A 142 -19.15 5.45 14.69
C ALA A 142 -18.96 5.04 16.15
N LEU A 143 -18.89 6.01 17.06
CA LEU A 143 -19.00 5.75 18.49
C LEU A 143 -20.45 5.32 18.77
N GLN A 144 -20.74 4.03 18.66
CA GLN A 144 -22.04 3.50 19.11
C GLN A 144 -22.00 3.39 20.64
N ILE A 145 -22.30 4.47 21.33
CA ILE A 145 -22.66 4.39 22.76
C ILE A 145 -24.02 3.70 22.82
N ARG A 146 -24.00 2.38 23.03
CA ARG A 146 -25.19 1.67 23.51
C ARG A 146 -25.33 2.01 24.99
N LEU A 147 -25.95 3.14 25.29
CA LEU A 147 -26.47 3.41 26.63
C LEU A 147 -27.57 2.38 26.88
N GLY A 148 -27.23 1.38 27.69
CA GLY A 148 -28.18 0.42 28.24
C GLY A 148 -29.21 1.16 29.08
N ARG A 149 -30.47 0.75 28.89
CA ARG A 149 -31.64 1.16 29.66
C ARG A 149 -31.53 0.74 31.12
#